data_AF-M1E7M5-F1
#
_entry.id   AF-M1E7M5-F1
#
_cell.length_a   1.000
_cell.length_b   1.000
_cell.length_c   1.000
_cell.angle_alpha   90.00
_cell.angle_beta   90.00
_cell.angle_gamma   90.00
#
_symmetry.space_group_name_H-M   'P 1'
#
loop_
_entity.id
_entity.type
_entity.pdbx_description
1 polymer ?
#
loop_
_entity_poly.entity_id
_entity_poly.type
_entity_poly.pdbx_seq_one_letter_code
_entity_poly.pdbx_strand_id
1 'polypeptide(L)' 'MKTLKLVLTLIPFCWTILMIPFVNRVKPIVLGLPFLAFWLVAGIFVAFICLSIIYKIDTKNPNQ' A
#
# COMPACT_ATOMS: atom_id res chain seq x y z
N MET A 1 1.32 20.82 -1.22
CA MET A 1 0.35 19.70 -1.18
C MET A 1 0.64 18.58 -2.19
N LYS A 2 1.20 18.87 -3.38
CA LYS A 2 1.61 17.85 -4.37
C LYS A 2 2.56 16.78 -3.80
N THR A 3 3.56 17.17 -3.00
CA THR A 3 4.54 16.24 -2.41
C THR A 3 3.90 15.21 -1.47
N LEU A 4 2.87 15.60 -0.71
CA LEU A 4 2.17 14.70 0.21
C LEU A 4 1.38 13.63 -0.54
N LYS A 5 0.68 14.03 -1.62
CA LYS A 5 -0.01 13.10 -2.52
C LYS A 5 0.99 12.14 -3.16
N LEU A 6 2.14 12.66 -3.62
CA LEU A 6 3.19 11.88 -4.27
C LEU A 6 3.81 10.83 -3.33
N VAL A 7 4.09 11.21 -2.07
CA VAL A 7 4.57 10.26 -1.05
C VAL A 7 3.52 9.18 -0.76
N LEU A 8 2.24 9.53 -0.61
CA LEU A 8 1.18 8.55 -0.34
C LEU A 8 1.00 7.54 -1.48
N THR A 9 1.13 7.97 -2.73
CA THR A 9 1.04 7.06 -3.89
C THR A 9 2.28 6.17 -4.03
N LEU A 10 3.44 6.61 -3.54
CA LEU A 10 4.68 5.83 -3.53
C LEU A 10 4.70 4.74 -2.46
N ILE A 11 3.97 4.91 -1.35
CA ILE A 11 3.90 3.91 -0.26
C ILE A 11 3.49 2.52 -0.78
N PRO A 12 2.37 2.32 -1.51
CA PRO A 12 1.99 0.98 -1.99
C PRO A 12 2.98 0.41 -3.01
N PHE A 13 3.65 1.25 -3.80
CA PHE A 13 4.73 0.82 -4.70
C PHE A 13 5.97 0.34 -3.94
N CYS A 14 6.42 1.10 -2.95
CA CYS A 14 7.53 0.68 -2.09
C CYS A 14 7.17 -0.58 -1.29
N TRP A 15 5.94 -0.69 -0.78
CA TRP A 15 5.45 -1.87 -0.07
C TRP A 15 5.53 -3.14 -0.93
N THR A 16 5.19 -3.03 -2.21
CA THR A 16 5.19 -4.18 -3.12
C THR A 16 6.58 -4.53 -3.62
N ILE A 17 7.45 -3.56 -3.93
CA ILE A 17 8.75 -3.79 -4.57
C ILE A 17 9.88 -3.99 -3.56
N LEU A 18 9.93 -3.17 -2.50
CA LEU A 18 11.08 -3.10 -1.60
C LEU A 18 11.15 -4.32 -0.67
N MET A 19 10.01 -4.95 -0.42
CA MET A 19 9.90 -6.09 0.48
C MET A 19 9.96 -7.45 -0.23
N ILE A 20 9.98 -7.51 -1.58
CA ILE A 20 10.03 -8.77 -2.34
C ILE A 20 11.11 -9.75 -1.84
N PRO A 21 12.39 -9.38 -1.63
CA PRO A 21 13.40 -10.34 -1.17
C PRO A 21 13.12 -10.91 0.23
N PHE A 22 12.37 -10.18 1.06
CA PHE A 22 11.98 -10.61 2.40
C PHE A 22 10.68 -11.43 2.39
N VAL A 23 9.73 -11.06 1.54
CA VAL A 23 8.40 -11.67 1.49
C VAL A 23 8.31 -12.86 0.55
N ASN A 24 9.30 -13.05 -0.33
CA ASN A 24 9.41 -14.19 -1.23
C ASN A 24 9.86 -15.45 -0.49
N ARG A 25 9.04 -15.89 0.47
CA ARG A 25 9.24 -17.08 1.29
C ARG A 25 7.93 -17.88 1.29
N VAL A 26 8.02 -19.18 1.01
CA VAL A 26 6.87 -20.08 0.99
C VAL A 26 6.33 -20.33 2.40
N LYS A 27 7.22 -20.26 3.41
CA LYS A 27 6.87 -20.31 4.83
C LYS A 27 7.26 -18.97 5.46
N PRO A 28 6.46 -18.42 6.40
CA PRO A 28 5.26 -18.98 7.01
C PRO A 28 4.02 -18.95 6.09
N ILE A 29 3.05 -19.82 6.37
CA ILE A 29 1.72 -19.77 5.76
C ILE A 29 0.82 -18.96 6.68
N VAL A 30 0.22 -17.88 6.17
CA VAL A 30 -0.66 -16.98 6.91
C VAL A 30 -2.07 -17.12 6.35
N LEU A 31 -3.06 -17.44 7.20
CA LEU A 31 -4.46 -17.63 6.78
C LEU A 31 -4.65 -18.64 5.63
N GLY A 32 -3.79 -19.66 5.54
CA GLY A 32 -3.82 -20.65 4.46
C GLY A 32 -3.10 -20.22 3.16
N LEU A 33 -2.52 -19.02 3.12
CA LEU A 33 -1.79 -18.48 1.98
C LEU A 33 -0.28 -18.44 2.25
N PRO A 34 0.58 -18.68 1.24
CA PRO A 34 2.01 -18.39 1.37
C PRO A 34 2.21 -16.91 1.69
N PHE A 35 3.26 -16.58 2.45
CA PHE A 35 3.51 -15.23 2.95
C PHE A 35 3.50 -14.16 1.84
N LEU A 36 4.04 -14.48 0.66
CA LEU A 36 4.01 -13.60 -0.51
C LEU A 36 2.58 -13.23 -0.94
N ALA A 37 1.66 -14.20 -0.98
CA ALA A 37 0.27 -13.96 -1.38
C ALA A 37 -0.46 -13.12 -0.33
N PHE A 38 -0.27 -13.42 0.96
CA PHE A 38 -0.79 -12.60 2.05
C PHE A 38 -0.28 -11.15 1.96
N TRP A 39 1.02 -10.98 1.69
CA TRP A 39 1.66 -9.67 1.54
C TRP A 39 1.07 -8.85 0.39
N LEU A 40 0.83 -9.48 -0.76
CA LEU A 40 0.21 -8.84 -1.91
C LEU A 40 -1.22 -8.38 -1.61
N VAL A 41 -2.01 -9.22 -0.95
CA VAL A 41 -3.37 -8.89 -0.51
C VAL A 41 -3.35 -7.74 0.51
N ALA A 42 -2.43 -7.75 1.48
CA ALA A 42 -2.24 -6.65 2.40
C ALA A 42 -1.92 -5.33 1.67
N GLY A 43 -1.17 -5.39 0.57
CA GLY A 43 -0.88 -4.24 -0.29
C GLY A 43 -2.13 -3.57 -0.86
N ILE A 44 -3.20 -4.33 -1.14
CA ILE A 44 -4.49 -3.78 -1.61
C ILE A 44 -5.11 -2.89 -0.52
N PHE A 45 -5.09 -3.35 0.72
CA PHE A 45 -5.59 -2.57 1.86
C PHE A 45 -4.74 -1.32 2.10
N VAL A 46 -3.41 -1.44 2.01
CA VAL A 46 -2.50 -0.28 2.13
C VAL A 46 -2.80 0.76 1.05
N ALA A 47 -2.97 0.34 -0.21
CA ALA A 47 -3.32 1.23 -1.31
C ALA A 47 -4.68 1.90 -1.09
N PHE A 48 -5.68 1.15 -0.64
CA PHE A 48 -7.01 1.69 -0.33
C PHE A 48 -6.97 2.73 0.79
N ILE A 49 -6.19 2.49 1.85
CA ILE A 49 -6.00 3.46 2.94
C ILE A 49 -5.32 4.72 2.41
N CYS A 50 -4.26 4.58 1.62
CA CYS A 50 -3.57 5.73 1.00
C CYS A 50 -4.53 6.54 0.13
N LEU A 51 -5.31 5.89 -0.74
CA LEU A 51 -6.28 6.57 -1.58
C LEU A 51 -7.38 7.25 -0.77
N SER A 52 -7.87 6.60 0.28
CA SER A 52 -8.88 7.17 1.19
C SER A 52 -8.35 8.43 1.89
N ILE A 53 -7.09 8.41 2.34
CA ILE A 53 -6.46 9.59 2.95
C ILE A 53 -6.28 10.71 1.91
N ILE A 54 -5.83 10.40 0.69
CA ILE A 54 -5.74 11.38 -0.39
C ILE A 54 -7.11 12.00 -0.66
N TYR A 55 -8.16 11.19 -0.79
CA TYR A 55 -9.52 11.66 -1.04
C TYR A 55 -10.03 12.58 0.08
N LYS A 56 -9.77 12.23 1.35
CA LYS A 56 -10.11 13.08 2.50
C LYS A 56 -9.33 14.40 2.54
N ILE A 57 -8.07 14.40 2.09
CA ILE A 57 -7.27 15.63 2.00
C ILE A 57 -7.76 16.51 0.84
N ASP A 58 -8.15 15.88 -0.27
CA ASP A 58 -8.63 16.54 -1.48
C ASP A 58 -10.02 17.17 -1.26
N THR A 59 -10.97 16.44 -0.66
CA THR A 59 -12.31 16.97 -0.36
C THR A 59 -12.29 18.13 0.63
N LYS A 60 -11.24 18.24 1.46
CA LYS A 60 -11.04 19.38 2.39
C LYS A 60 -10.50 20.63 1.69
N ASN A 61 -10.02 20.51 0.45
CA ASN A 61 -9.62 21.62 -0.42
C ASN A 61 -10.39 21.57 -1.75
N PRO A 62 -11.68 21.95 -1.78
CA PRO A 62 -12.50 21.94 -3.00
C PRO A 62 -12.05 22.95 -4.09
N ASN A 63 -10.96 23.69 -3.89
CA ASN A 63 -10.52 24.81 -4.74
C ASN A 63 -9.07 24.67 -5.27
N GLN A 64 -8.62 23.47 -5.63
CA GLN A 64 -7.31 23.24 -6.27
C GLN A 64 -7.38 22.15 -7.33
#